data_AF-A0A7C4PSS2-F1
#
_entry.id   AF-A0A7C4PSS2-F1
#
_cell.length_a   1.000
_cell.length_b   1.000
_cell.length_c   1.000
_cell.angle_alpha   90.00
_cell.angle_beta   90.00
_cell.angle_gamma   90.00
#
_symmetry.space_group_name_H-M   'P 1'
#
loop_
_entity.id
_entity.type
_entity.pdbx_description
1 polymer ?
#
loop_
_entity_poly.entity_id
_entity_poly.type
_entity_poly.pdbx_seq_one_letter_code
_entity_poly.pdbx_strand_id
1 'polypeptide(L)'
;MSNTLRFKCYHCIHCCFFVSIDEMPIILEDELHNLKLKADEYGINLNITKLCEGFYKLVIYGFCPFYDIQERRCRIHEVKPLSCRIYPLLINLKTRDIHISLACDWVIENLDMLTSNNVDVEEVFKYEVENIKTLYRKILNYTHRY
;
A
#
# COMPACT_ATOMS: atom_id res chain seq x y z
N MET A 1 -12.08 -30.21 1.87
CA MET A 1 -11.50 -29.06 2.58
C MET A 1 -11.81 -27.81 1.76
N SER A 2 -12.67 -26.92 2.26
CA SER A 2 -12.91 -25.62 1.65
C SER A 2 -11.61 -24.82 1.75
N ASN A 3 -10.84 -24.75 0.66
CA ASN A 3 -9.64 -23.94 0.62
C ASN A 3 -10.09 -22.50 0.42
N THR A 4 -10.32 -21.77 1.51
CA THR A 4 -10.72 -20.37 1.46
C THR A 4 -9.58 -19.56 0.82
N LEU A 5 -9.84 -18.97 -0.34
CA LEU A 5 -8.90 -18.11 -1.04
C LEU A 5 -8.53 -16.93 -0.14
N ARG A 6 -7.23 -16.67 0.04
CA ARG A 6 -6.72 -15.52 0.81
C ARG A 6 -5.54 -14.91 0.10
N PHE A 7 -5.51 -13.59 0.06
CA PHE A 7 -4.42 -12.85 -0.53
C PHE A 7 -3.08 -13.21 0.12
N LYS A 8 -2.06 -13.42 -0.71
CA LYS A 8 -0.68 -13.65 -0.27
C LYS A 8 0.25 -12.79 -1.11
N CYS A 9 0.96 -11.86 -0.46
CA CYS A 9 2.02 -11.12 -1.12
C CYS A 9 3.15 -12.07 -1.54
N TYR A 10 3.48 -12.09 -2.84
CA TYR A 10 4.62 -12.87 -3.36
C TYR A 10 5.97 -12.16 -3.25
N HIS A 11 6.01 -10.96 -2.66
CA HIS A 11 7.20 -10.11 -2.67
C HIS A 11 7.73 -9.87 -4.11
N CYS A 12 6.83 -9.76 -5.08
CA CYS A 12 7.18 -9.37 -6.44
C CYS A 12 7.75 -7.93 -6.48
N ILE A 13 8.24 -7.53 -7.66
CA ILE A 13 8.87 -6.21 -7.85
C ILE A 13 7.84 -5.08 -8.07
N HIS A 14 6.64 -5.44 -8.57
CA HIS A 14 5.75 -4.50 -9.25
C HIS A 14 5.19 -3.40 -8.34
N CYS A 15 4.84 -3.72 -7.09
CA CYS A 15 4.35 -2.72 -6.14
C CYS A 15 5.42 -1.74 -5.66
N CYS A 16 6.70 -2.01 -5.97
CA CYS A 16 7.84 -1.19 -5.59
C CYS A 16 8.44 -0.43 -6.78
N PHE A 17 7.84 -0.47 -7.97
CA PHE A 17 8.31 0.27 -9.13
C PHE A 17 7.27 1.30 -9.58
N PHE A 18 7.67 2.57 -9.67
CA PHE A 18 6.77 3.69 -9.89
C PHE A 18 7.16 4.48 -11.14
N VAL A 19 6.15 4.78 -11.95
CA VAL A 19 6.27 5.62 -13.17
C VAL A 19 5.38 6.86 -13.12
N SER A 20 4.29 6.82 -12.35
CA SER A 20 3.33 7.92 -12.19
C SER A 20 3.28 8.42 -10.75
N ILE A 21 3.24 9.74 -10.57
CA ILE A 21 3.12 10.38 -9.25
C ILE A 21 1.81 9.98 -8.55
N ASP A 22 0.74 9.72 -9.30
CA ASP A 22 -0.56 9.39 -8.72
C ASP A 22 -0.54 8.03 -8.00
N GLU A 23 0.30 7.11 -8.45
CA GLU A 23 0.46 5.76 -7.89
C GLU A 23 1.44 5.71 -6.71
N MET A 24 2.22 6.77 -6.50
CA MET A 24 3.23 6.80 -5.44
C MET A 24 2.62 6.80 -4.03
N PRO A 25 3.29 6.19 -3.04
CA PRO A 25 2.73 6.02 -1.70
C PRO A 25 2.40 7.35 -1.02
N ILE A 26 1.20 7.39 -0.42
CA ILE A 26 0.81 8.42 0.54
C ILE A 26 1.28 7.97 1.94
N ILE A 27 1.89 8.89 2.66
CA ILE A 27 2.42 8.71 4.01
C ILE A 27 1.60 9.59 4.96
N LEU A 28 1.09 9.00 6.03
CA LEU A 28 0.41 9.75 7.07
C LEU A 28 1.43 10.45 7.98
N GLU A 29 1.04 11.57 8.57
CA GLU A 29 1.93 12.34 9.44
C GLU A 29 2.52 11.52 10.58
N ASP A 30 1.74 10.61 11.19
CA ASP A 30 2.20 9.75 12.26
C ASP A 30 3.11 8.60 11.78
N GLU A 31 3.11 8.29 10.47
CA GLU A 31 4.02 7.32 9.85
C GLU A 31 5.34 7.97 9.41
N LEU A 32 5.33 9.28 9.15
CA LEU A 32 6.46 10.00 8.57
C LEU A 32 7.73 9.91 9.42
N HIS A 33 7.60 10.01 10.74
CA HIS A 33 8.74 9.93 11.66
C HIS A 33 9.43 8.57 11.57
N ASN A 34 8.66 7.48 11.69
CA ASN A 34 9.18 6.11 11.63
C ASN A 34 9.81 5.80 10.27
N LEU A 35 9.21 6.29 9.18
CA LEU A 35 9.74 6.12 7.84
C LEU A 35 11.10 6.80 7.66
N LYS A 36 11.28 8.01 8.23
CA LYS A 36 12.56 8.72 8.22
C LYS A 36 13.63 8.00 9.04
N LEU A 37 13.30 7.51 10.24
CA LEU A 37 14.21 6.69 11.04
C LEU A 37 14.70 5.46 10.27
N LYS A 38 13.79 4.77 9.56
CA LYS A 38 14.17 3.64 8.71
C LYS A 38 15.02 4.06 7.51
N ALA A 39 14.78 5.23 6.92
CA ALA A 39 15.63 5.72 5.85
C ALA A 39 17.06 5.98 6.34
N ASP A 40 17.20 6.60 7.51
CA ASP A 40 18.50 6.88 8.14
C ASP A 40 19.26 5.59 8.47
N GLU A 41 18.58 4.56 9.01
CA GLU A 41 19.16 3.23 9.26
C GLU A 41 19.78 2.59 8.00
N TYR A 42 19.20 2.86 6.83
CA TYR A 42 19.65 2.31 5.54
C TYR A 42 20.47 3.30 4.70
N GLY A 43 20.78 4.50 5.20
CA GLY A 43 21.48 5.54 4.44
C GLY A 43 20.72 6.03 3.21
N ILE A 44 19.38 6.01 3.25
CA ILE A 44 18.48 6.41 2.17
C ILE A 44 18.11 7.88 2.33
N ASN A 45 18.16 8.65 1.24
CA ASN A 45 17.53 9.96 1.18
C ASN A 45 16.11 9.83 0.60
N LEU A 46 15.10 10.23 1.38
CA LEU A 46 13.70 10.21 0.94
C LEU A 46 13.30 11.55 0.32
N ASN A 47 12.70 11.51 -0.86
CA ASN A 47 12.01 12.66 -1.44
C ASN A 47 10.56 12.68 -0.97
N ILE A 48 10.20 13.60 -0.08
CA ILE A 48 8.87 13.70 0.51
C ILE A 48 8.28 15.08 0.22
N THR A 49 7.07 15.11 -0.33
CA THR A 49 6.32 16.34 -0.59
C THR A 49 5.05 16.37 0.28
N LYS A 50 4.78 17.49 0.95
CA LYS A 50 3.53 17.68 1.69
C LYS A 50 2.37 17.87 0.69
N LEU A 51 1.30 17.08 0.83
CA LEU A 51 0.10 17.21 -0.01
C LEU A 51 -0.90 18.18 0.63
N CYS A 52 -1.23 17.91 1.89
CA CYS A 52 -2.09 18.74 2.74
C CYS A 52 -1.79 18.41 4.21
N GLU A 53 -2.53 19.01 5.15
CA GLU A 53 -2.32 18.74 6.57
C GLU A 53 -2.54 17.26 6.89
N GLY A 54 -1.58 16.62 7.56
CA GLY A 54 -1.64 15.20 7.91
C GLY A 54 -1.20 14.23 6.81
N PHE A 55 -1.00 14.69 5.56
CA PHE A 55 -0.70 13.81 4.41
C PHE A 55 0.52 14.27 3.62
N TYR A 56 1.41 13.31 3.38
CA TYR A 56 2.64 13.48 2.60
C TYR A 56 2.67 12.47 1.47
N LYS A 57 3.42 12.76 0.41
CA LYS A 57 3.69 11.82 -0.68
C LYS A 57 5.18 11.50 -0.71
N LEU A 58 5.50 10.21 -0.74
CA LEU A 58 6.84 9.72 -0.98
C LEU A 58 7.07 9.66 -2.49
N VAL A 59 7.84 10.61 -3.02
CA VAL A 59 8.10 10.75 -4.47
C VAL A 59 9.23 9.81 -4.88
N ILE A 60 8.94 8.87 -5.78
CA ILE A 60 9.86 7.80 -6.20
C ILE A 60 9.85 7.72 -7.72
N TYR A 61 11.01 7.82 -8.37
CA TYR A 61 11.15 7.53 -9.79
C TYR A 61 11.88 6.21 -9.97
N GLY A 62 11.20 5.20 -10.52
CA GLY A 62 11.73 3.83 -10.61
C GLY A 62 11.49 3.04 -9.33
N PHE A 63 12.52 2.34 -8.84
CA PHE A 63 12.37 1.48 -7.66
C PHE A 63 12.27 2.29 -6.36
N CYS A 64 11.36 1.86 -5.48
CA CYS A 64 11.27 2.30 -4.10
C CYS A 64 12.64 2.15 -3.44
N PRO A 65 13.14 3.17 -2.72
CA PRO A 65 14.47 3.10 -2.13
C PRO A 65 14.57 2.03 -1.03
N PHE A 66 13.44 1.58 -0.48
CA PHE A 66 13.41 0.46 0.47
C PHE A 66 13.37 -0.92 -0.20
N TYR A 67 13.19 -1.01 -1.52
CA TYR A 67 13.21 -2.29 -2.22
C TYR A 67 14.64 -2.79 -2.40
N ASP A 68 14.90 -4.00 -1.90
CA ASP A 68 16.13 -4.72 -2.16
C ASP A 68 15.94 -5.55 -3.44
N ILE A 69 16.69 -5.20 -4.48
CA ILE A 69 16.63 -5.87 -5.78
C ILE A 69 17.25 -7.28 -5.71
N GLN A 70 18.28 -7.47 -4.88
CA GLN A 70 18.99 -8.75 -4.76
C GLN A 70 18.10 -9.76 -4.01
N GLU A 71 17.55 -9.34 -2.87
CA GLU A 71 16.66 -10.17 -2.04
C GLU A 71 15.21 -10.19 -2.56
N ARG A 72 14.94 -9.39 -3.60
CA ARG A 72 13.61 -9.16 -4.19
C ARG A 72 12.56 -8.86 -3.13
N ARG A 73 12.87 -8.01 -2.15
CA ARG A 73 11.99 -7.75 -1.00
C ARG A 73 12.11 -6.32 -0.49
N CYS A 74 11.00 -5.77 0.01
CA CYS A 74 11.01 -4.52 0.75
C CYS A 74 11.71 -4.70 2.11
N ARG A 75 12.78 -3.93 2.37
CA ARG A 75 13.57 -3.97 3.61
C ARG A 75 12.75 -3.57 4.85
N ILE A 76 11.70 -2.78 4.66
CA ILE A 76 10.79 -2.32 5.73
C ILE A 76 9.43 -3.00 5.68
N HIS A 77 9.31 -4.21 5.11
CA HIS A 77 8.01 -4.85 4.84
C HIS A 77 7.04 -4.85 6.03
N GLU A 78 7.54 -5.13 7.24
CA GLU A 78 6.75 -5.22 8.47
C GLU A 78 6.25 -3.85 9.00
N VAL A 79 6.95 -2.77 8.65
CA VAL A 79 6.67 -1.41 9.13
C VAL A 79 6.36 -0.45 7.98
N LYS A 80 6.00 -1.00 6.81
CA LYS A 80 5.72 -0.21 5.61
C LYS A 80 4.50 0.70 5.83
N PRO A 81 4.45 1.86 5.15
CA PRO A 81 3.32 2.80 5.25
C PRO A 81 1.97 2.13 4.99
N LEU A 82 0.90 2.71 5.54
CA LEU A 82 -0.45 2.17 5.44
C LEU A 82 -0.90 2.01 3.98
N SER A 83 -0.56 2.97 3.12
CA SER A 83 -0.80 2.86 1.67
C SER A 83 -0.17 1.60 1.06
N CYS A 84 1.06 1.25 1.44
CA CYS A 84 1.74 0.03 1.00
C CYS A 84 1.18 -1.25 1.64
N ARG A 85 0.53 -1.16 2.81
CA ARG A 85 -0.17 -2.28 3.47
C ARG A 85 -1.55 -2.55 2.89
N ILE A 86 -2.14 -1.58 2.20
CA ILE A 86 -3.45 -1.70 1.53
C ILE A 86 -3.30 -2.38 0.16
N TYR A 87 -2.17 -2.20 -0.52
CA TYR A 87 -1.89 -2.87 -1.79
C TYR A 87 -2.06 -4.41 -1.67
N PRO A 88 -2.79 -5.08 -2.59
CA PRO A 88 -3.10 -4.67 -3.97
C PRO A 88 -4.42 -3.91 -4.15
N LEU A 89 -5.11 -3.57 -3.07
CA LEU A 89 -6.29 -2.71 -3.16
C LEU A 89 -5.86 -1.26 -3.42
N LEU A 90 -6.56 -0.59 -4.33
CA LEU A 90 -6.37 0.82 -4.69
C LEU A 90 -7.64 1.57 -4.33
N ILE A 91 -7.53 2.65 -3.58
CA ILE A 91 -8.69 3.40 -3.10
C ILE A 91 -8.74 4.75 -3.77
N ASN A 92 -9.91 5.11 -4.30
CA ASN A 92 -10.22 6.48 -4.63
C ASN A 92 -10.82 7.16 -3.39
N LEU A 93 -10.07 8.02 -2.71
CA LEU A 93 -10.55 8.67 -1.48
C LEU A 93 -11.76 9.60 -1.70
N LYS A 94 -11.98 10.09 -2.93
CA LYS A 94 -13.12 10.97 -3.26
C LYS A 94 -14.39 10.18 -3.48
N THR A 95 -14.33 9.15 -4.33
CA THR A 95 -15.51 8.33 -4.68
C THR A 95 -15.76 7.20 -3.70
N ARG A 96 -14.74 6.83 -2.92
CA ARG A 96 -14.68 5.65 -2.03
C ARG A 96 -14.68 4.31 -2.77
N ASP A 97 -14.41 4.35 -4.07
CA ASP A 97 -14.26 3.13 -4.87
C ASP A 97 -12.98 2.40 -4.48
N ILE A 98 -13.06 1.08 -4.47
CA ILE A 98 -11.92 0.18 -4.26
C ILE A 98 -11.73 -0.62 -5.55
N HIS A 99 -10.52 -0.56 -6.09
CA HIS A 99 -10.09 -1.34 -7.26
C HIS A 99 -9.01 -2.34 -6.85
N ILE A 100 -8.88 -3.43 -7.59
CA ILE A 100 -7.81 -4.41 -7.38
C ILE A 100 -6.75 -4.19 -8.46
N SER A 101 -5.49 -4.02 -8.06
CA SER A 101 -4.38 -3.81 -8.99
C SER A 101 -4.02 -5.09 -9.75
N LEU A 102 -4.15 -5.05 -11.07
CA LEU A 102 -3.65 -6.12 -11.96
C LEU A 102 -2.12 -6.12 -12.10
N ALA A 103 -1.40 -5.19 -11.47
CA ALA A 103 0.07 -5.26 -11.41
C ALA A 103 0.56 -6.29 -10.38
N CYS A 104 -0.33 -6.86 -9.55
CA CYS A 104 0.03 -7.85 -8.55
C CYS A 104 -0.01 -9.25 -9.14
N ASP A 105 1.12 -9.96 -9.11
CA ASP A 105 1.25 -11.32 -9.64
C ASP A 105 0.24 -12.29 -9.03
N TRP A 106 0.03 -12.23 -7.70
CA TRP A 106 -0.99 -13.05 -7.03
C TRP A 106 -2.40 -12.78 -7.55
N VAL A 107 -2.73 -11.50 -7.82
CA VAL A 107 -4.05 -11.14 -8.36
C VAL A 107 -4.22 -11.70 -9.77
N ILE A 108 -3.21 -11.58 -10.63
CA ILE A 108 -3.25 -12.12 -11.98
C ILE A 108 -3.44 -13.65 -11.94
N GLU A 109 -2.66 -14.35 -11.12
CA GLU A 109 -2.72 -15.81 -11.01
C GLU A 109 -4.07 -16.31 -10.47
N ASN A 110 -4.81 -15.47 -9.74
CA ASN A 110 -6.10 -15.81 -9.13
C ASN A 110 -7.28 -15.05 -9.76
N LEU A 111 -7.10 -14.41 -10.91
CA LEU A 111 -8.08 -13.49 -11.51
C LEU A 111 -9.42 -14.17 -11.82
N ASP A 112 -9.39 -15.39 -12.36
CA ASP A 112 -10.60 -16.17 -12.67
C ASP A 112 -11.42 -16.45 -11.41
N MET A 113 -10.76 -16.75 -10.29
CA MET A 113 -11.45 -16.95 -9.02
C MET A 113 -12.03 -15.62 -8.51
N LEU A 114 -11.22 -14.55 -8.50
CA LEU A 114 -11.60 -13.23 -8.00
C LEU A 114 -12.79 -12.61 -8.75
N THR A 115 -12.98 -12.96 -10.02
CA THR A 115 -14.09 -12.47 -10.86
C THR A 115 -15.33 -13.35 -10.81
N SER A 116 -15.30 -14.47 -10.07
CA SER A 116 -16.47 -15.34 -9.91
C SER A 116 -17.50 -14.74 -8.95
N ASN A 117 -18.79 -14.95 -9.23
CA ASN A 117 -19.92 -14.34 -8.51
C ASN A 117 -20.03 -14.71 -7.02
N ASN A 118 -19.21 -15.63 -6.51
CA ASN A 118 -19.30 -16.15 -5.14
C ASN A 118 -18.08 -15.78 -4.27
N VAL A 119 -17.18 -14.91 -4.75
CA VAL A 119 -16.02 -14.50 -3.95
C VAL A 119 -16.39 -13.37 -3.00
N ASP A 120 -16.14 -13.62 -1.71
CA ASP A 120 -16.11 -12.58 -0.69
C ASP A 120 -14.74 -11.87 -0.73
N VAL A 121 -14.71 -10.69 -1.35
CA VAL A 121 -13.50 -9.86 -1.46
C VAL A 121 -12.99 -9.41 -0.09
N GLU A 122 -13.89 -9.18 0.89
CA GLU A 122 -13.47 -8.83 2.25
C GLU A 122 -12.78 -10.00 2.95
N GLU A 123 -13.21 -11.23 2.70
CA GLU A 123 -12.53 -12.41 3.24
C GLU A 123 -11.19 -12.66 2.56
N VAL A 124 -11.10 -12.49 1.23
CA VAL A 124 -9.85 -12.67 0.48
C VAL A 124 -8.79 -11.65 0.88
N PHE A 125 -9.17 -10.37 0.97
CA PHE A 125 -8.27 -9.24 1.27
C PHE A 125 -8.47 -8.69 2.68
N LYS A 126 -8.74 -9.57 3.64
CA LYS A 126 -9.12 -9.22 5.01
C LYS A 126 -8.20 -8.18 5.65
N TYR A 127 -6.88 -8.38 5.56
CA TYR A 127 -5.91 -7.48 6.19
C TYR A 127 -5.85 -6.13 5.47
N GLU A 128 -5.91 -6.14 4.14
CA GLU A 128 -5.90 -4.93 3.33
C GLU A 128 -7.16 -4.10 3.61
N VAL A 129 -8.34 -4.72 3.69
CA VAL A 129 -9.61 -4.07 4.06
C VAL A 129 -9.56 -3.48 5.48
N GLU A 130 -8.96 -4.17 6.45
CA GLU A 130 -8.77 -3.60 7.78
C GLU A 130 -7.82 -2.38 7.78
N ASN A 131 -6.80 -2.38 6.92
CA ASN A 131 -5.94 -1.21 6.71
C ASN A 131 -6.71 -0.04 6.05
N ILE A 132 -7.65 -0.32 5.15
CA ILE A 132 -8.56 0.70 4.58
C ILE A 132 -9.43 1.32 5.68
N LYS A 133 -10.06 0.49 6.53
CA LYS A 133 -10.86 0.98 7.68
C LYS A 133 -10.01 1.85 8.60
N THR A 134 -8.76 1.44 8.85
CA THR A 134 -7.80 2.21 9.64
C THR A 134 -7.47 3.55 9.00
N LEU A 135 -7.27 3.59 7.68
CA LEU A 135 -7.03 4.82 6.93
C LEU A 135 -8.19 5.80 7.08
N TYR A 136 -9.43 5.36 6.88
CA TYR A 136 -10.61 6.22 7.03
C TYR A 136 -10.78 6.76 8.45
N ARG A 137 -10.55 5.94 9.49
CA ARG A 137 -10.57 6.42 10.88
C ARG A 137 -9.52 7.52 11.12
N LYS A 138 -8.31 7.35 10.57
CA LYS A 138 -7.26 8.37 10.67
C LYS A 138 -7.64 9.65 9.93
N ILE A 139 -8.16 9.55 8.70
CA ILE A 139 -8.63 10.71 7.92
C ILE A 139 -9.66 11.51 8.72
N LEU A 140 -10.66 10.86 9.31
CA LEU A 140 -11.68 11.53 10.13
C LEU A 140 -11.06 12.31 11.30
N ASN A 141 -10.08 11.73 11.99
CA ASN A 141 -9.39 12.39 13.10
C ASN A 141 -8.57 13.62 12.66
N TYR A 142 -8.04 13.63 11.43
CA TYR A 142 -7.36 14.81 10.88
C TYR A 142 -8.36 15.91 10.51
N THR A 143 -9.54 15.55 10.00
CA THR A 143 -10.58 16.52 9.62
C THR A 143 -11.28 17.18 10.82
N HIS A 144 -11.32 16.53 11.99
CA HIS A 144 -11.94 17.05 13.21
C HIS A 144 -10.99 17.85 14.12
N ARG A 145 -9.75 18.11 13.70
CA ARG A 145 -8.82 19.02 14.40
C ARG A 145 -9.04 20.50 14.05
N TYR A 146 -10.14 20.80 13.37
CA TYR A 146 -10.63 22.11 12.97
C TYR A 146 -12.14 22.17 13.22
#